data_AF-A0A959FPW6-F1
#
_entry.id   AF-A0A959FPW6-F1
#
_cell.length_a   1.000
_cell.length_b   1.000
_cell.length_c   1.000
_cell.angle_alpha   90.00
_cell.angle_beta   90.00
_cell.angle_gamma   90.00
#
_symmetry.space_group_name_H-M   'P 1'
#
loop_
_entity.id
_entity.type
_entity.pdbx_description
1 polymer ?
#
loop_
_entity_poly.entity_id
_entity_poly.type
_entity_poly.pdbx_seq_one_letter_code
_entity_poly.pdbx_strand_id
1 'polypeptide(L)'
;MVDNPFLDLLENWSSAALDPMEPADVFEEGFYAGTTSIQTADAEGWVVSVTPSGGWPPACIAGRTGVGMSQRMQSFNLSAEENPYNVLEPGKRPRATLTPSLALQDGRPFLSFAVQGGDSQDQNLLQFFLNVVEFGMNVQQACEAANINSFQMRSSFGNHESRPGDLLLRDDVPAWTRATLQQMGYHLRFDARTSGPINAIFFDWEHGSFWGGSSNYGDDYGIGW
;
A
#
# COMPACT_ATOMS: atom_id res chain seq x y z
N MET A 1 30.28 -1.45 -22.31
CA MET A 1 29.08 -1.83 -21.56
C MET A 1 29.55 -2.18 -20.17
N VAL A 2 28.97 -1.60 -19.13
CA VAL A 2 29.33 -1.94 -17.74
C VAL A 2 28.69 -3.29 -17.46
N ASP A 3 29.49 -4.30 -17.12
CA ASP A 3 28.97 -5.62 -16.72
C ASP A 3 28.03 -5.42 -15.53
N ASN A 4 26.86 -6.06 -15.58
CA ASN A 4 25.88 -5.97 -14.51
C ASN A 4 26.48 -6.62 -13.24
N PRO A 5 26.78 -5.85 -12.18
CA PRO A 5 27.48 -6.37 -10.99
C PRO A 5 26.61 -7.32 -10.15
N PHE A 6 25.38 -7.60 -10.58
CA PHE A 6 24.42 -8.46 -9.91
C PHE A 6 24.12 -9.76 -10.69
N LEU A 7 24.88 -10.07 -11.75
CA LEU A 7 24.68 -11.30 -12.54
C LEU A 7 24.73 -12.56 -11.67
N ASP A 8 25.73 -12.66 -10.79
CA ASP A 8 25.88 -13.79 -9.88
C ASP A 8 24.66 -13.97 -8.96
N LEU A 9 24.01 -12.87 -8.55
CA LEU A 9 22.79 -12.93 -7.73
C LEU A 9 21.58 -13.38 -8.55
N LEU A 10 21.47 -12.92 -9.80
CA LEU A 10 20.38 -13.32 -10.70
C LEU A 10 20.47 -14.80 -11.04
N GLU A 11 21.67 -15.31 -11.29
CA GLU A 11 21.91 -16.73 -11.63
C GLU A 11 21.62 -17.67 -10.46
N ASN A 12 21.83 -17.20 -9.23
CA ASN A 12 21.63 -17.99 -8.01
C ASN A 12 20.29 -17.71 -7.31
N TRP A 13 19.42 -16.86 -7.90
CA TRP A 13 18.16 -16.50 -7.27
C TRP A 13 17.20 -17.71 -7.25
N SER A 14 16.97 -18.25 -6.05
CA SER A 14 15.99 -19.32 -5.82
C SER A 14 14.60 -18.74 -5.54
N SER A 15 13.60 -19.26 -6.25
CA SER A 15 12.17 -19.01 -5.99
C SER A 15 11.53 -20.08 -5.09
N ALA A 16 12.34 -20.87 -4.38
CA ALA A 16 11.82 -21.94 -3.53
C ALA A 16 10.74 -21.39 -2.60
N ALA A 17 9.58 -22.04 -2.63
CA ALA A 17 8.48 -21.73 -1.71
C ALA A 17 9.02 -21.87 -0.29
N LEU A 18 9.03 -20.77 0.44
CA LEU A 18 9.32 -20.78 1.87
C LEU A 18 8.03 -21.19 2.56
N ASP A 19 8.11 -22.17 3.46
CA ASP A 19 7.00 -22.44 4.36
C ASP A 19 6.68 -21.16 5.15
N PRO A 20 5.39 -20.88 5.43
CA PRO A 20 5.00 -19.73 6.25
C PRO A 20 5.78 -19.76 7.57
N MET A 21 6.48 -18.66 7.87
CA MET A 21 7.30 -18.55 9.08
C MET A 21 6.49 -18.00 10.25
N GLU A 22 5.56 -17.10 9.96
CA GLU A 22 4.68 -16.43 10.92
C GLU A 22 3.26 -17.01 10.89
N PRO A 23 2.54 -17.00 12.03
CA PRO A 23 1.08 -17.11 12.04
C PRO A 23 0.42 -16.08 11.10
N ALA A 24 -0.74 -16.42 10.54
CA ALA A 24 -1.36 -15.58 9.50
C ALA A 24 -1.80 -14.20 9.97
N ASP A 25 -2.26 -14.11 11.21
CA ASP A 25 -2.63 -12.86 11.88
C ASP A 25 -1.44 -11.93 12.07
N VAL A 26 -0.30 -12.46 12.52
CA VAL A 26 0.92 -11.65 12.73
C VAL A 26 1.48 -11.13 11.40
N PHE A 27 1.49 -11.99 10.37
CA PHE A 27 1.88 -11.60 9.02
C PHE A 27 0.99 -10.48 8.47
N GLU A 28 -0.33 -10.62 8.57
CA GLU A 28 -1.27 -9.62 8.07
C GLU A 28 -1.16 -8.29 8.83
N GLU A 29 -1.02 -8.32 10.16
CA GLU A 29 -0.79 -7.12 10.97
C GLU A 29 0.45 -6.35 10.49
N GLY A 30 1.55 -7.04 10.21
CA GLY A 30 2.76 -6.46 9.63
C GLY A 30 2.55 -5.93 8.21
N PHE A 31 1.89 -6.71 7.35
CA PHE A 31 1.66 -6.37 5.94
C PHE A 31 0.84 -5.07 5.79
N TYR A 32 -0.14 -4.88 6.66
CA TYR A 32 -0.99 -3.70 6.72
C TYR A 32 -0.53 -2.66 7.75
N ALA A 33 0.70 -2.78 8.29
CA ALA A 33 1.12 -1.93 9.40
C ALA A 33 1.22 -0.44 9.05
N GLY A 34 0.62 0.35 9.94
CA GLY A 34 0.82 1.77 10.11
C GLY A 34 0.37 2.67 8.96
N THR A 35 0.86 3.92 9.10
CA THR A 35 0.64 5.08 8.21
C THR A 35 -0.72 5.75 8.39
N THR A 36 -0.75 7.07 8.25
CA THR A 36 -1.98 7.83 7.99
C THR A 36 -1.85 8.49 6.62
N SER A 37 -2.96 8.80 5.97
CA SER A 37 -2.97 9.56 4.71
C SER A 37 -3.65 10.91 4.92
N ILE A 38 -3.15 11.95 4.22
CA ILE A 38 -3.74 13.28 4.25
C ILE A 38 -3.73 13.84 2.83
N GLN A 39 -4.90 14.28 2.37
CA GLN A 39 -5.10 14.93 1.09
C GLN A 39 -5.72 16.30 1.35
N THR A 40 -5.10 17.37 0.84
CA THR A 40 -5.63 18.72 0.97
C THR A 40 -5.44 19.50 -0.32
N ALA A 41 -6.40 20.37 -0.63
CA ALA A 41 -6.28 21.34 -1.70
C ALA A 41 -6.95 22.66 -1.29
N ASP A 42 -6.59 23.76 -1.96
CA ASP A 42 -7.19 25.07 -1.72
C ASP A 42 -7.58 25.82 -2.99
N ALA A 43 -8.25 26.96 -2.81
CA ALA A 43 -8.74 27.81 -3.89
C ALA A 43 -7.61 28.54 -4.65
N GLU A 44 -6.39 28.59 -4.11
CA GLU A 44 -5.22 29.14 -4.80
C GLU A 44 -4.55 28.10 -5.72
N GLY A 45 -5.01 26.86 -5.66
CA GLY A 45 -4.53 25.75 -6.49
C GLY A 45 -3.41 24.94 -5.85
N TRP A 46 -3.17 25.08 -4.55
CA TRP A 46 -2.28 24.17 -3.85
C TRP A 46 -2.92 22.79 -3.73
N VAL A 47 -2.09 21.76 -3.92
CA VAL A 47 -2.46 20.36 -3.71
C VAL A 47 -1.35 19.67 -2.93
N VAL A 48 -1.72 19.02 -1.84
CA VAL A 48 -0.78 18.30 -0.97
C VAL A 48 -1.31 16.88 -0.73
N SER A 49 -0.50 15.91 -1.14
CA SER A 49 -0.68 14.49 -0.85
C SER A 49 0.46 14.04 0.05
N VAL A 50 0.16 13.57 1.26
CA VAL A 50 1.17 13.08 2.19
C VAL A 50 0.73 11.79 2.88
N THR A 51 1.72 10.94 3.14
CA THR A 51 1.55 9.60 3.72
C THR A 51 2.49 9.43 4.92
N PRO A 52 2.32 10.20 6.02
CA PRO A 52 3.21 10.15 7.16
C PRO A 52 3.04 8.85 7.96
N SER A 53 4.14 8.38 8.55
CA SER A 53 4.18 7.10 9.26
C SER A 53 5.39 7.00 10.17
N GLY A 54 5.38 6.05 11.09
CA GLY A 54 6.41 5.88 12.12
C GLY A 54 5.82 5.93 13.53
N GLY A 55 6.58 5.43 14.52
CA GLY A 55 6.21 5.54 15.93
C GLY A 55 4.96 4.77 16.35
N TRP A 56 4.50 3.79 15.55
CA TRP A 56 3.34 2.98 15.91
C TRP A 56 3.66 2.01 17.05
N PRO A 57 2.69 1.75 17.97
CA PRO A 57 2.88 0.81 19.06
C PRO A 57 3.13 -0.63 18.56
N PRO A 58 3.96 -1.43 19.25
CA PRO A 58 4.84 -1.03 20.33
C PRO A 58 6.04 -0.22 19.80
N ALA A 59 6.23 1.02 20.27
CA ALA A 59 7.36 1.86 19.91
C ALA A 59 8.25 2.14 21.13
N CYS A 60 9.56 2.25 20.90
CA CYS A 60 10.49 2.80 21.88
C CYS A 60 10.17 4.29 22.07
N ILE A 61 9.88 4.72 23.31
CA ILE A 61 9.63 6.14 23.60
C ILE A 61 10.96 6.87 23.76
N ALA A 62 11.09 8.01 23.09
CA ALA A 62 12.27 8.87 23.20
C ALA A 62 12.33 9.52 24.60
N GLY A 63 12.98 8.83 25.54
CA GLY A 63 13.09 9.28 26.93
C GLY A 63 11.72 9.45 27.58
N ARG A 64 11.39 10.67 28.01
CA ARG A 64 10.13 11.02 28.68
C ARG A 64 9.21 11.91 27.82
N THR A 65 9.43 11.95 26.51
CA THR A 65 8.74 12.89 25.61
C THR A 65 7.33 12.45 25.21
N GLY A 66 7.03 11.15 25.32
CA GLY A 66 5.82 10.56 24.75
C GLY A 66 5.90 10.35 23.22
N VAL A 67 7.03 10.65 22.58
CA VAL A 67 7.24 10.45 21.14
C VAL A 67 7.76 9.04 20.88
N GLY A 68 6.99 8.25 20.14
CA GLY A 68 7.40 6.93 19.66
C GLY A 68 8.45 7.03 18.55
N MET A 69 9.56 6.32 18.70
CA MET A 69 10.60 6.23 17.68
C MET A 69 10.15 5.37 16.50
N SER A 70 10.56 5.76 15.29
CA SER A 70 10.26 5.01 14.08
C SER A 70 10.94 3.64 14.09
N GLN A 71 10.20 2.63 13.61
CA GLN A 71 10.68 1.25 13.43
C GLN A 71 11.05 0.96 11.97
N ARG A 72 11.18 1.98 11.12
CA ARG A 72 11.33 1.82 9.66
C ARG A 72 12.61 1.08 9.24
N MET A 73 13.62 1.01 10.11
CA MET A 73 14.82 0.23 9.84
C MET A 73 14.54 -1.26 9.64
N GLN A 74 13.40 -1.77 10.13
CA GLN A 74 12.96 -3.15 9.87
C GLN A 74 12.75 -3.46 8.38
N SER A 75 12.59 -2.43 7.54
CA SER A 75 12.42 -2.62 6.10
C SER A 75 13.74 -2.90 5.37
N PHE A 76 14.90 -2.82 6.03
CA PHE A 76 16.18 -3.24 5.45
C PHE A 76 16.31 -4.76 5.47
N ASN A 77 16.95 -5.29 4.44
CA ASN A 77 17.44 -6.67 4.43
C ASN A 77 18.77 -6.72 5.17
N LEU A 78 19.06 -7.85 5.80
CA LEU A 78 20.32 -8.07 6.52
C LEU A 78 21.35 -8.82 5.66
N SER A 79 20.92 -9.41 4.55
CA SER A 79 21.79 -10.08 3.57
C SER A 79 21.53 -9.57 2.15
N ALA A 80 22.62 -9.42 1.37
CA ALA A 80 22.53 -9.10 -0.05
C ALA A 80 21.96 -10.25 -0.89
N GLU A 81 21.97 -11.49 -0.37
CA GLU A 81 21.34 -12.64 -1.01
C GLU A 81 19.80 -12.55 -0.98
N GLU A 82 19.23 -11.85 0.01
CA GLU A 82 17.78 -11.62 0.10
C GLU A 82 17.34 -10.50 -0.86
N ASN A 83 18.05 -9.37 -0.80
CA ASN A 83 17.87 -8.25 -1.73
C ASN A 83 19.09 -7.32 -1.67
N PRO A 84 19.91 -7.28 -2.74
CA PRO A 84 21.15 -6.49 -2.74
C PRO A 84 20.90 -4.97 -2.72
N TYR A 85 19.71 -4.51 -3.13
CA TYR A 85 19.43 -3.08 -3.29
C TYR A 85 19.04 -2.40 -1.98
N ASN A 86 18.54 -3.17 -1.02
CA ASN A 86 17.98 -2.65 0.23
C ASN A 86 18.61 -3.30 1.47
N VAL A 87 19.92 -3.58 1.40
CA VAL A 87 20.74 -3.97 2.55
C VAL A 87 21.01 -2.75 3.45
N LEU A 88 21.07 -2.99 4.77
CA LEU A 88 21.38 -1.98 5.79
C LEU A 88 22.80 -1.41 5.62
N GLU A 89 22.90 -0.09 5.48
CA GLU A 89 24.15 0.65 5.39
C GLU A 89 24.07 1.96 6.19
N PRO A 90 25.17 2.43 6.81
CA PRO A 90 25.19 3.73 7.49
C PRO A 90 24.78 4.88 6.58
N GLY A 91 23.82 5.70 7.03
CA GLY A 91 23.34 6.88 6.28
C GLY A 91 22.38 6.57 5.12
N LYS A 92 22.17 5.29 4.78
CA LYS A 92 21.18 4.88 3.78
C LYS A 92 19.77 4.97 4.36
N ARG A 93 18.80 5.36 3.53
CA ARG A 93 17.38 5.30 3.88
C ARG A 93 16.82 3.95 3.44
N PRO A 94 16.03 3.25 4.27
CA PRO A 94 15.39 2.01 3.84
C PRO A 94 14.39 2.30 2.72
N ARG A 95 14.15 1.31 1.85
CA ARG A 95 12.91 1.28 1.06
C ARG A 95 11.73 1.48 2.01
N ALA A 96 10.84 2.39 1.67
CA ALA A 96 9.62 2.66 2.43
C ALA A 96 8.41 2.35 1.56
N THR A 97 7.32 1.93 2.20
CA THR A 97 6.04 1.68 1.54
C THR A 97 5.20 2.94 1.32
N LEU A 98 5.63 4.08 1.87
CA LEU A 98 4.87 5.33 1.92
C LEU A 98 4.74 5.93 0.51
N THR A 99 3.52 5.93 -0.03
CA THR A 99 3.25 6.29 -1.43
C THR A 99 2.12 7.33 -1.55
N PRO A 100 2.39 8.62 -1.30
CA PRO A 100 1.43 9.67 -1.65
C PRO A 100 1.34 9.79 -3.18
N SER A 101 0.13 9.84 -3.72
CA SER A 101 -0.09 9.89 -5.16
C SER A 101 -0.79 11.18 -5.60
N LEU A 102 -0.38 11.67 -6.77
CA LEU A 102 -1.00 12.77 -7.50
C LEU A 102 -1.03 12.39 -8.98
N ALA A 103 -2.23 12.17 -9.53
CA ALA A 103 -2.43 11.95 -10.96
C ALA A 103 -2.73 13.28 -11.65
N LEU A 104 -2.17 13.47 -12.84
CA LEU A 104 -2.40 14.65 -13.67
C LEU A 104 -3.15 14.28 -14.94
N GLN A 105 -4.04 15.17 -15.40
CA GLN A 105 -4.69 15.11 -16.71
C GLN A 105 -4.46 16.44 -17.41
N ASP A 106 -3.89 16.38 -18.62
CA ASP A 106 -3.53 17.58 -19.42
C ASP A 106 -2.69 18.59 -18.63
N GLY A 107 -1.77 18.09 -17.81
CA GLY A 107 -0.88 18.91 -16.98
C GLY A 107 -1.52 19.54 -15.73
N ARG A 108 -2.80 19.23 -15.42
CA ARG A 108 -3.52 19.72 -14.24
C ARG A 108 -3.78 18.59 -13.24
N PRO A 109 -3.83 18.87 -11.92
CA PRO A 109 -4.22 17.87 -10.92
C PRO A 109 -5.55 17.21 -11.27
N PHE A 110 -5.61 15.89 -11.31
CA PHE A 110 -6.82 15.14 -11.63
C PHE A 110 -7.33 14.37 -10.40
N LEU A 111 -6.41 13.70 -9.70
CA LEU A 111 -6.67 13.03 -8.44
C LEU A 111 -5.50 13.25 -7.49
N SER A 112 -5.78 13.58 -6.24
CA SER A 112 -4.82 13.52 -5.13
C SER A 112 -5.29 12.41 -4.20
N PHE A 113 -4.48 11.37 -3.98
CA PHE A 113 -4.95 10.17 -3.28
C PHE A 113 -3.82 9.45 -2.55
N ALA A 114 -4.14 8.85 -1.41
CA ALA A 114 -3.23 7.99 -0.67
C ALA A 114 -4.03 7.06 0.24
N VAL A 115 -3.36 6.00 0.71
CA VAL A 115 -3.97 4.97 1.54
C VAL A 115 -3.00 4.56 2.65
N GLN A 116 -3.54 4.10 3.78
CA GLN A 116 -2.77 3.46 4.83
C GLN A 116 -2.56 1.97 4.50
N GLY A 117 -1.72 1.26 5.24
CA GLY A 117 -1.66 -0.20 5.11
C GLY A 117 -0.41 -0.75 4.43
N GLY A 118 0.77 -0.26 4.80
CA GLY A 118 2.04 -0.94 4.50
C GLY A 118 2.21 -1.37 3.03
N ASP A 119 2.39 -2.66 2.82
CA ASP A 119 2.66 -3.30 1.55
C ASP A 119 1.44 -3.38 0.61
N SER A 120 0.24 -3.10 1.12
CA SER A 120 -1.00 -3.04 0.32
C SER A 120 -1.19 -1.69 -0.39
N GLN A 121 -0.42 -0.66 -0.06
CA GLN A 121 -0.72 0.71 -0.49
C GLN A 121 -0.83 0.83 -2.01
N ASP A 122 0.22 0.55 -2.77
CA ASP A 122 0.20 0.69 -4.24
C ASP A 122 -0.73 -0.35 -4.91
N GLN A 123 -0.98 -1.50 -4.28
CA GLN A 123 -1.98 -2.45 -4.78
C GLN A 123 -3.39 -1.83 -4.73
N ASN A 124 -3.72 -1.20 -3.60
CA ASN A 124 -5.00 -0.54 -3.39
C ASN A 124 -5.14 0.72 -4.25
N LEU A 125 -4.10 1.54 -4.34
CA LEU A 125 -4.12 2.79 -5.10
C LEU A 125 -4.20 2.57 -6.61
N LEU A 126 -3.58 1.52 -7.14
CA LEU A 126 -3.72 1.16 -8.56
C LEU A 126 -5.18 0.85 -8.91
N GLN A 127 -5.82 0.02 -8.09
CA GLN A 127 -7.22 -0.37 -8.29
C GLN A 127 -8.16 0.84 -8.11
N PHE A 128 -7.93 1.69 -7.10
CA PHE A 128 -8.64 2.95 -6.92
C PHE A 128 -8.54 3.84 -8.17
N PHE A 129 -7.32 4.02 -8.69
CA PHE A 129 -7.10 4.84 -9.88
C PHE A 129 -7.87 4.28 -11.08
N LEU A 130 -7.80 2.97 -11.32
CA LEU A 130 -8.54 2.28 -12.38
C LEU A 130 -10.06 2.37 -12.20
N ASN A 131 -10.55 2.31 -10.96
CA ASN A 131 -11.97 2.50 -10.65
C ASN A 131 -12.48 3.86 -11.15
N VAL A 132 -11.67 4.91 -11.01
CA VAL A 132 -12.01 6.24 -11.55
C VAL A 132 -11.84 6.29 -13.06
N VAL A 133 -10.65 5.96 -13.58
CA VAL A 133 -10.31 6.28 -14.99
C VAL A 133 -10.83 5.28 -16.00
N GLU A 134 -10.97 4.01 -15.62
CA GLU A 134 -11.41 2.92 -16.52
C GLU A 134 -12.87 2.56 -16.27
N PHE A 135 -13.27 2.47 -14.99
CA PHE A 135 -14.62 2.00 -14.62
C PHE A 135 -15.62 3.14 -14.34
N GLY A 136 -15.20 4.41 -14.45
CA GLY A 136 -16.07 5.57 -14.37
C GLY A 136 -16.73 5.79 -12.99
N MET A 137 -16.15 5.23 -11.93
CA MET A 137 -16.62 5.46 -10.56
C MET A 137 -16.31 6.89 -10.13
N ASN A 138 -17.23 7.51 -9.37
CA ASN A 138 -16.90 8.74 -8.67
C ASN A 138 -15.88 8.48 -7.55
N VAL A 139 -15.28 9.55 -7.01
CA VAL A 139 -14.21 9.45 -6.00
C VAL A 139 -14.61 8.65 -4.76
N GLN A 140 -15.84 8.82 -4.25
CA GLN A 140 -16.31 8.08 -3.07
C GLN A 140 -16.55 6.60 -3.39
N GLN A 141 -17.21 6.32 -4.52
CA GLN A 141 -17.42 4.94 -5.01
C GLN A 141 -16.09 4.21 -5.18
N ALA A 142 -15.09 4.88 -5.76
CA ALA A 142 -13.76 4.32 -5.95
C ALA A 142 -13.04 4.04 -4.62
N CYS A 143 -13.17 4.92 -3.62
CA CYS A 143 -12.62 4.70 -2.29
C CYS A 143 -13.23 3.48 -1.58
N GLU A 144 -14.51 3.20 -1.78
CA GLU A 144 -15.25 2.09 -1.13
C GLU A 144 -15.31 0.80 -1.96
N ALA A 145 -14.78 0.83 -3.18
CA ALA A 145 -14.80 -0.30 -4.08
C ALA A 145 -14.03 -1.50 -3.52
N ALA A 146 -14.35 -2.67 -4.07
CA ALA A 146 -13.62 -3.91 -3.77
C ALA A 146 -12.16 -3.80 -4.22
N ASN A 147 -11.25 -4.36 -3.41
CA ASN A 147 -9.84 -4.50 -3.74
C ASN A 147 -9.39 -5.95 -3.59
N ILE A 148 -8.42 -6.33 -4.41
CA ILE A 148 -7.68 -7.57 -4.29
C ILE A 148 -6.30 -7.23 -3.74
N ASN A 149 -5.84 -7.97 -2.74
CA ASN A 149 -4.47 -7.88 -2.22
C ASN A 149 -3.74 -9.21 -2.40
N SER A 150 -2.54 -9.14 -2.92
CA SER A 150 -1.65 -10.28 -3.17
C SER A 150 -0.53 -10.30 -2.14
N PHE A 151 -0.28 -11.48 -1.56
CA PHE A 151 0.78 -11.69 -0.57
C PHE A 151 2.03 -12.36 -1.15
N GLN A 152 2.11 -12.44 -2.48
CA GLN A 152 3.18 -13.16 -3.17
C GLN A 152 4.53 -12.42 -3.14
N MET A 153 4.50 -11.11 -2.91
CA MET A 153 5.71 -10.32 -2.78
C MET A 153 6.34 -10.47 -1.40
N ARG A 154 7.65 -10.26 -1.29
CA ARG A 154 8.32 -10.19 0.01
C ARG A 154 7.84 -8.98 0.78
N SER A 155 7.38 -9.20 2.01
CA SER A 155 6.92 -8.11 2.86
C SER A 155 8.06 -7.15 3.21
N SER A 156 7.73 -5.87 3.34
CA SER A 156 8.62 -4.81 3.82
C SER A 156 8.79 -4.82 5.35
N PHE A 157 8.14 -5.73 6.07
CA PHE A 157 8.09 -5.76 7.54
C PHE A 157 8.45 -7.15 8.09
N GLY A 158 8.74 -7.20 9.40
CA GLY A 158 9.02 -8.45 10.11
C GLY A 158 10.13 -9.28 9.45
N ASN A 159 9.86 -10.57 9.21
CA ASN A 159 10.80 -11.52 8.61
C ASN A 159 10.83 -11.51 7.07
N HIS A 160 10.28 -10.46 6.43
CA HIS A 160 10.21 -10.35 4.96
C HIS A 160 9.56 -11.56 4.28
N GLU A 161 8.59 -12.18 4.96
CA GLU A 161 7.87 -13.35 4.45
C GLU A 161 7.12 -13.02 3.16
N SER A 162 7.01 -14.01 2.28
CA SER A 162 6.11 -13.99 1.12
C SER A 162 5.23 -15.22 1.15
N ARG A 163 3.96 -15.08 0.74
CA ARG A 163 2.98 -16.17 0.60
C ARG A 163 2.51 -16.29 -0.85
N PRO A 164 3.29 -16.96 -1.72
CA PRO A 164 2.90 -17.21 -3.11
C PRO A 164 1.54 -17.90 -3.21
N GLY A 165 0.69 -17.47 -4.14
CA GLY A 165 -0.66 -18.00 -4.32
C GLY A 165 -1.73 -17.39 -3.40
N ASP A 166 -1.38 -16.76 -2.28
CA ASP A 166 -2.37 -16.19 -1.37
C ASP A 166 -2.93 -14.85 -1.88
N LEU A 167 -4.26 -14.74 -1.93
CA LEU A 167 -5.01 -13.54 -2.31
C LEU A 167 -6.10 -13.23 -1.28
N LEU A 168 -6.17 -11.97 -0.83
CA LEU A 168 -7.31 -11.43 -0.11
C LEU A 168 -8.33 -10.86 -1.10
N LEU A 169 -9.60 -11.27 -0.95
CA LEU A 169 -10.75 -10.84 -1.73
C LEU A 169 -11.89 -10.36 -0.83
N ARG A 170 -12.85 -9.61 -1.38
CA ARG A 170 -14.09 -9.35 -0.64
C ARG A 170 -14.93 -10.62 -0.48
N ASP A 171 -15.63 -10.71 0.65
CA ASP A 171 -16.54 -11.80 0.97
C ASP A 171 -17.80 -11.88 0.10
N ASP A 172 -18.04 -10.90 -0.76
CA ASP A 172 -19.13 -10.84 -1.73
C ASP A 172 -18.69 -11.09 -3.18
N VAL A 173 -17.41 -11.35 -3.45
CA VAL A 173 -16.92 -11.73 -4.78
C VAL A 173 -17.72 -12.94 -5.31
N PRO A 174 -18.23 -12.94 -6.54
CA PRO A 174 -19.09 -14.02 -7.03
C PRO A 174 -18.43 -15.41 -6.97
N ALA A 175 -19.21 -16.43 -6.64
CA ALA A 175 -18.72 -17.80 -6.50
C ALA A 175 -18.01 -18.33 -7.77
N TRP A 176 -18.47 -17.92 -8.95
CA TRP A 176 -17.84 -18.28 -10.22
C TRP A 176 -16.44 -17.67 -10.37
N THR A 177 -16.23 -16.42 -9.92
CA THR A 177 -14.91 -15.79 -9.91
C THR A 177 -13.96 -16.50 -8.95
N ARG A 178 -14.44 -16.84 -7.74
CA ARG A 178 -13.67 -17.60 -6.75
C ARG A 178 -13.22 -18.95 -7.31
N ALA A 179 -14.14 -19.68 -7.95
CA ALA A 179 -13.84 -20.98 -8.53
C ALA A 179 -12.77 -20.89 -9.64
N THR A 180 -12.86 -19.88 -10.51
CA THR A 180 -11.84 -19.63 -11.54
C THR A 180 -10.47 -19.35 -10.92
N LEU A 181 -10.38 -18.48 -9.91
CA LEU A 181 -9.11 -18.18 -9.24
C LEU A 181 -8.52 -19.41 -8.52
N GLN A 182 -9.36 -20.23 -7.88
CA GLN A 182 -8.91 -21.48 -7.27
C GLN A 182 -8.39 -22.48 -8.31
N GLN A 183 -9.03 -22.57 -9.49
CA GLN A 183 -8.55 -23.40 -10.60
C GLN A 183 -7.20 -22.91 -11.16
N MET A 184 -6.91 -21.61 -11.05
CA MET A 184 -5.60 -21.04 -11.39
C MET A 184 -4.53 -21.31 -10.32
N GLY A 185 -4.90 -21.90 -9.18
CA GLY A 185 -3.98 -22.27 -8.09
C GLY A 185 -3.87 -21.23 -6.97
N TYR A 186 -4.75 -20.22 -6.91
CA TYR A 186 -4.75 -19.24 -5.83
C TYR A 186 -5.42 -19.78 -4.56
N HIS A 187 -4.85 -19.44 -3.41
CA HIS A 187 -5.46 -19.64 -2.10
C HIS A 187 -6.20 -18.37 -1.69
N LEU A 188 -7.52 -18.45 -1.54
CA LEU A 188 -8.36 -17.28 -1.34
C LEU A 188 -8.65 -17.06 0.15
N ARG A 189 -8.43 -15.85 0.61
CA ARG A 189 -8.88 -15.29 1.89
C ARG A 189 -9.99 -14.28 1.63
N PHE A 190 -10.85 -14.07 2.62
CA PHE A 190 -12.02 -13.20 2.48
C PHE A 190 -12.16 -12.26 3.67
N ASP A 191 -12.51 -11.00 3.39
CA ASP A 191 -12.90 -10.01 4.38
C ASP A 191 -14.07 -9.17 3.81
N ALA A 192 -14.88 -8.56 4.67
CA ALA A 192 -15.94 -7.64 4.27
C ALA A 192 -15.35 -6.34 3.69
N ARG A 193 -14.14 -5.94 4.12
CA ARG A 193 -13.44 -4.77 3.60
C ARG A 193 -11.98 -5.10 3.32
N THR A 194 -11.53 -4.73 2.12
CA THR A 194 -10.25 -5.19 1.59
C THR A 194 -9.31 -4.07 1.16
N SER A 195 -9.81 -2.84 1.10
CA SER A 195 -8.98 -1.65 0.98
C SER A 195 -8.61 -1.16 2.38
N GLY A 196 -7.40 -0.62 2.53
CA GLY A 196 -7.12 0.25 3.67
C GLY A 196 -7.95 1.55 3.59
N PRO A 197 -7.83 2.44 4.59
CA PRO A 197 -8.44 3.77 4.57
C PRO A 197 -7.85 4.63 3.43
N ILE A 198 -8.57 4.72 2.31
CA ILE A 198 -8.21 5.53 1.15
C ILE A 198 -8.81 6.92 1.35
N ASN A 199 -7.98 7.95 1.24
CA ASN A 199 -8.42 9.35 1.19
C ASN A 199 -8.04 9.94 -0.16
N ALA A 200 -8.98 10.65 -0.78
CA ALA A 200 -8.81 11.20 -2.11
C ALA A 200 -9.54 12.54 -2.32
N ILE A 201 -9.01 13.35 -3.23
CA ILE A 201 -9.65 14.54 -3.79
C ILE A 201 -9.66 14.36 -5.30
N PHE A 202 -10.84 14.46 -5.91
CA PHE A 202 -11.03 14.58 -7.34
C PHE A 202 -11.22 16.05 -7.72
N PHE A 203 -10.54 16.47 -8.79
CA PHE A 203 -10.54 17.86 -9.26
C PHE A 203 -11.43 17.99 -10.50
N ASP A 204 -12.67 18.42 -10.30
CA ASP A 204 -13.61 18.68 -11.37
C ASP A 204 -13.39 20.08 -11.95
N TRP A 205 -12.46 20.17 -12.89
CA TRP A 205 -12.15 21.42 -13.59
C TRP A 205 -13.24 21.88 -14.55
N GLU A 206 -14.15 20.99 -14.96
CA GLU A 206 -15.27 21.36 -15.83
C GLU A 206 -16.27 22.23 -15.07
N HIS A 207 -16.56 21.85 -13.83
CA HIS A 207 -17.51 22.57 -12.97
C HIS A 207 -16.86 23.47 -11.92
N GLY A 208 -15.53 23.47 -11.83
CA GLY A 208 -14.76 24.28 -10.87
C GLY A 208 -14.98 23.84 -9.42
N SER A 209 -15.07 22.54 -9.17
CA SER A 209 -15.35 21.98 -7.83
C SER A 209 -14.38 20.86 -7.46
N PHE A 210 -14.20 20.63 -6.15
CA PHE A 210 -13.36 19.55 -5.63
C PHE A 210 -14.23 18.56 -4.85
N TRP A 211 -14.07 17.28 -5.16
CA TRP A 211 -14.89 16.23 -4.55
C TRP A 211 -13.99 15.38 -3.67
N GLY A 212 -14.26 15.37 -2.36
CA GLY A 212 -13.55 14.52 -1.41
C GLY A 212 -14.15 13.11 -1.36
N GLY A 213 -13.30 12.11 -1.22
CA GLY A 213 -13.70 10.74 -0.88
C GLY A 213 -12.84 10.17 0.24
N SER A 214 -13.48 9.57 1.24
CA SER A 214 -12.81 8.83 2.32
C SER A 214 -13.46 7.46 2.40
N SER A 215 -12.67 6.39 2.32
CA SER A 215 -13.23 5.04 2.32
C SER A 215 -13.97 4.76 3.62
N ASN A 216 -14.90 3.82 3.58
CA ASN A 216 -15.62 3.38 4.76
C ASN A 216 -14.77 2.48 5.69
N TYR A 217 -13.45 2.39 5.47
CA TYR A 217 -12.51 1.66 6.30
C TYR A 217 -11.91 2.62 7.34
N GLY A 218 -11.93 2.25 8.61
CA GLY A 218 -11.47 3.14 9.69
C GLY A 218 -12.44 4.29 10.00
N ASP A 219 -11.90 5.35 10.61
CA ASP A 219 -12.62 6.54 11.07
C ASP A 219 -12.25 7.79 10.24
N ASP A 220 -11.67 7.60 9.06
CA ASP A 220 -11.24 8.66 8.14
C ASP A 220 -12.44 9.46 7.60
N TYR A 221 -12.25 10.76 7.36
CA TYR A 221 -13.32 11.65 6.90
C TYR A 221 -12.77 12.80 6.04
N GLY A 222 -13.65 13.36 5.21
CA GLY A 222 -13.39 14.56 4.40
C GLY A 222 -14.21 15.76 4.87
N ILE A 223 -13.66 16.97 4.71
CA ILE A 223 -14.34 18.26 4.93
C ILE A 223 -14.00 19.18 3.76
N GLY A 224 -14.97 19.96 3.28
CA GLY A 224 -14.78 21.04 2.31
C GLY A 224 -15.63 22.25 2.67
N TRP A 225 -15.23 23.43 2.18
CA TRP A 225 -15.93 24.70 2.38
C TRP A 225 -15.77 25.64 1.19
#